data_AF-E0I850-F1
#
_entry.id   AF-E0I850-F1
#
_cell.length_a   1.000
_cell.length_b   1.000
_cell.length_c   1.000
_cell.angle_alpha   90.00
_cell.angle_beta   90.00
_cell.angle_gamma   90.00
#
_symmetry.space_group_name_H-M   'P 1'
#
loop_
_entity.id
_entity.type
_entity.pdbx_description
1 polymer ?
#
loop_
_entity_poly.entity_id
_entity_poly.type
_entity_poly.pdbx_seq_one_letter_code
_entity_poly.pdbx_strand_id
1 'polypeptide(L)'
;MLGRIKYMQALYVIGIALIIAHGIWSMAHLTAPYASLTQGSAAAPSSDTMTSLIIKPIVTSPVNRIIFRCLFYLFVWVMLFLVVPVAFLRLKRFKFFNVEFEVEGERAAIQRAIITTSKASLMEYLTGRDAFIKTLGCMHGNVITFTDVLRVLLDDIQTAYRDTFDAGFTIEVYEDEVPPKYLRMAQHSKETGQSALWNKPENGHPFQTNKMVYYYPLSDTSFILTALSSYATQFDAFDKHVLPLLHNVISKNIESIELMVVATNPQNSQNPPNPPNPPDARGGTR
;
A
#
# COMPACT_ATOMS: atom_id res chain seq x y z
N MET A 1 6.14 -13.66 -16.29
CA MET A 1 5.25 -14.83 -16.05
C MET A 1 5.05 -15.71 -17.30
N LEU A 2 4.77 -15.12 -18.47
CA LEU A 2 4.45 -15.84 -19.71
C LEU A 2 5.53 -16.83 -20.21
N GLY A 3 6.82 -16.50 -20.04
CA GLY A 3 7.92 -17.38 -20.46
C GLY A 3 7.97 -18.72 -19.70
N ARG A 4 7.76 -18.70 -18.37
CA ARG A 4 7.84 -19.90 -17.52
C ARG A 4 6.75 -20.93 -17.86
N ILE A 5 5.57 -20.46 -18.26
CA ILE A 5 4.45 -21.31 -18.69
C ILE A 5 4.80 -22.02 -20.00
N LYS A 6 5.42 -21.31 -20.96
CA LYS A 6 5.86 -21.90 -22.24
C LYS A 6 6.95 -22.97 -22.07
N TYR A 7 7.89 -22.76 -21.15
CA TYR A 7 8.95 -23.76 -20.86
C TYR A 7 8.38 -25.03 -20.20
N MET A 8 7.47 -24.89 -19.24
CA MET A 8 6.81 -26.04 -18.60
C MET A 8 5.98 -26.84 -19.61
N GLN A 9 5.25 -26.15 -20.49
CA GLN A 9 4.48 -26.80 -21.55
C GLN A 9 5.37 -27.55 -22.55
N ALA A 10 6.51 -26.97 -22.94
CA ALA A 10 7.47 -27.64 -23.83
C ALA A 10 8.06 -28.92 -23.19
N LEU A 11 8.45 -28.85 -21.91
CA LEU A 11 9.03 -29.99 -21.20
C LEU A 11 8.04 -31.15 -21.04
N TYR A 12 6.76 -30.82 -20.78
CA TYR A 12 5.68 -31.80 -20.72
C TYR A 12 5.50 -32.55 -22.05
N VAL A 13 5.44 -31.81 -23.17
CA VAL A 13 5.25 -32.39 -24.52
C VAL A 13 6.44 -33.24 -24.94
N ILE A 14 7.67 -32.80 -24.64
CA ILE A 14 8.90 -33.56 -24.92
C ILE A 14 8.89 -34.90 -24.17
N GLY A 15 8.47 -34.92 -22.90
CA GLY A 15 8.39 -36.14 -22.13
C GLY A 15 7.40 -37.16 -22.67
N ILE A 16 6.21 -36.71 -23.12
CA ILE A 16 5.24 -37.58 -23.78
C ILE A 16 5.83 -38.16 -25.07
N ALA A 17 6.48 -37.34 -25.89
CA ALA A 17 7.10 -37.78 -27.12
C ALA A 17 8.17 -38.87 -26.88
N LEU A 18 8.98 -38.72 -25.83
CA LEU A 18 9.99 -39.72 -25.44
C LEU A 18 9.37 -41.04 -24.98
N ILE A 19 8.28 -40.99 -24.20
CA ILE A 19 7.58 -42.21 -23.75
C ILE A 19 6.96 -42.97 -24.94
N ILE A 20 6.37 -42.23 -25.89
CA ILE A 20 5.81 -42.82 -27.11
C ILE A 20 6.91 -43.41 -27.98
N ALA A 21 8.01 -42.68 -28.20
CA ALA A 21 9.15 -43.16 -28.98
C ALA A 21 9.77 -44.42 -28.35
N HIS A 22 9.90 -44.47 -27.03
CA HIS A 22 10.36 -45.66 -26.30
C HIS A 22 9.40 -46.84 -26.46
N GLY A 23 8.08 -46.62 -26.44
CA GLY A 23 7.09 -47.67 -26.70
C GLY A 23 7.18 -48.25 -28.11
N ILE A 24 7.32 -47.39 -29.13
CA ILE A 24 7.49 -47.81 -30.53
C ILE A 24 8.81 -48.57 -30.71
N TRP A 25 9.91 -48.06 -30.16
CA TRP A 25 11.22 -48.72 -30.18
C TRP A 25 11.18 -50.10 -29.51
N SER A 26 10.57 -50.18 -28.33
CA SER A 26 10.41 -51.44 -27.60
C SER A 26 9.52 -52.45 -28.35
N MET A 27 8.54 -51.99 -29.12
CA MET A 27 7.75 -52.86 -29.99
C MET A 27 8.51 -53.29 -31.25
N ALA A 28 9.34 -52.42 -31.82
CA ALA A 28 10.17 -52.75 -32.99
C ALA A 28 11.27 -53.78 -32.68
N HIS A 29 11.76 -53.82 -31.43
CA HIS A 29 12.74 -54.82 -30.97
C HIS A 29 12.13 -56.09 -30.37
N LEU A 30 10.80 -56.26 -30.43
CA LEU A 30 10.19 -57.57 -30.26
C LEU A 30 10.47 -58.42 -31.50
N THR A 31 11.62 -59.08 -31.53
CA THR A 31 11.84 -60.23 -32.42
C THR A 31 10.93 -61.36 -31.98
N ALA A 32 9.70 -61.40 -32.51
CA ALA A 32 8.83 -62.55 -32.36
C ALA A 32 8.96 -63.45 -33.60
N PRO A 33 9.44 -64.70 -33.49
CA PRO A 33 8.93 -65.74 -34.38
C PRO A 33 7.45 -65.91 -34.05
N TYR A 34 6.58 -65.70 -35.04
CA TYR A 34 5.16 -66.00 -34.94
C TYR A 34 4.98 -67.51 -34.83
N ALA A 35 5.04 -68.05 -33.62
CA ALA A 35 4.70 -69.45 -33.35
C ALA A 35 3.17 -69.60 -33.32
N SER A 36 2.63 -69.94 -34.48
CA SER A 36 1.52 -70.87 -34.73
C SER A 36 0.47 -71.05 -33.62
N LEU A 37 -0.75 -70.62 -33.94
CA LEU A 37 -2.00 -71.23 -33.46
C LEU A 37 -2.02 -72.72 -33.86
N THR A 38 -1.61 -73.64 -32.98
CA THR A 38 -2.08 -75.04 -32.95
C THR A 38 -1.50 -75.79 -31.75
N GLN A 39 -2.34 -76.16 -30.78
CA GLN A 39 -2.60 -77.56 -30.38
C GLN A 39 -3.55 -77.60 -29.17
N GLY A 40 -4.62 -78.37 -29.32
CA GLY A 40 -5.51 -78.76 -28.24
C GLY A 40 -5.07 -80.05 -27.53
N SER A 41 -5.73 -80.28 -26.39
CA SER A 41 -5.76 -81.46 -25.52
C SER A 41 -4.54 -81.67 -24.59
N ALA A 42 -4.66 -81.93 -23.28
CA ALA A 42 -5.78 -82.43 -22.48
C ALA A 42 -5.66 -82.13 -20.96
N ALA A 43 -6.84 -82.03 -20.32
CA ALA A 43 -7.23 -82.45 -18.95
C ALA A 43 -6.54 -81.90 -17.68
N ALA A 44 -7.26 -81.02 -16.96
CA ALA A 44 -7.54 -81.10 -15.52
C ALA A 44 -8.76 -80.21 -15.16
N PRO A 45 -9.70 -80.63 -14.29
CA PRO A 45 -10.87 -79.84 -13.95
C PRO A 45 -10.55 -78.95 -12.76
N SER A 46 -10.27 -77.68 -13.00
CA SER A 46 -10.39 -76.65 -11.97
C SER A 46 -11.16 -75.49 -12.56
N SER A 47 -12.07 -74.96 -11.77
CA SER A 47 -13.02 -73.89 -12.10
C SER A 47 -12.32 -72.70 -12.77
N ASP A 48 -12.23 -72.73 -14.09
CA ASP A 48 -11.80 -71.62 -14.92
C ASP A 48 -12.87 -70.53 -14.84
N THR A 49 -12.67 -69.64 -13.88
CA THR A 49 -13.45 -68.42 -13.74
C THR A 49 -13.16 -67.59 -14.98
N MET A 50 -14.18 -66.98 -15.58
CA MET A 50 -14.12 -66.21 -16.84
C MET A 50 -12.94 -65.20 -16.95
N THR A 51 -12.38 -64.81 -15.80
CA THR A 51 -11.14 -64.04 -15.63
C THR A 51 -9.88 -64.78 -16.11
N SER A 52 -9.71 -66.10 -15.92
CA SER A 52 -8.53 -66.86 -16.35
C SER A 52 -8.46 -67.03 -17.87
N LEU A 53 -9.61 -67.22 -18.52
CA LEU A 53 -9.69 -67.51 -19.96
C LEU A 53 -9.44 -66.27 -20.83
N ILE A 54 -9.80 -65.07 -20.35
CA ILE A 54 -9.73 -63.84 -21.13
C ILE A 54 -8.59 -62.93 -20.65
N ILE A 55 -8.40 -62.77 -19.34
CA ILE A 55 -7.44 -61.80 -18.79
C ILE A 55 -6.01 -62.36 -18.85
N LYS A 56 -5.84 -63.65 -18.58
CA LYS A 56 -4.51 -64.28 -18.57
C LYS A 56 -3.76 -64.15 -19.91
N PRO A 57 -4.36 -64.44 -21.10
CA PRO A 57 -3.67 -64.25 -22.38
C PRO A 57 -3.43 -62.78 -22.74
N ILE A 58 -4.28 -61.86 -22.27
CA ILE A 58 -4.11 -60.42 -22.50
C ILE A 58 -2.93 -59.87 -21.68
N VAL A 59 -2.64 -60.42 -20.49
CA VAL A 59 -1.55 -59.91 -19.63
C VAL A 59 -0.22 -60.65 -19.82
N THR A 60 -0.23 -61.85 -20.42
CA THR A 60 1.00 -62.60 -20.74
C THR A 60 1.59 -62.28 -22.12
N SER A 61 0.83 -61.67 -23.03
CA SER A 61 1.36 -61.24 -24.32
C SER A 61 2.52 -60.24 -24.15
N PRO A 62 3.69 -60.46 -24.79
CA PRO A 62 4.85 -59.59 -24.67
C PRO A 62 4.56 -58.16 -25.17
N VAL A 63 3.68 -58.03 -26.17
CA VAL A 63 3.22 -56.74 -26.69
C VAL A 63 2.40 -55.99 -25.63
N ASN A 64 1.43 -56.67 -25.01
CA ASN A 64 0.57 -56.03 -24.03
C ASN A 64 1.34 -55.62 -22.77
N ARG A 65 2.36 -56.39 -22.35
CA ARG A 65 3.27 -55.99 -21.27
C ARG A 65 4.01 -54.68 -21.57
N ILE A 66 4.41 -54.47 -22.82
CA ILE A 66 5.07 -53.22 -23.24
C ILE A 66 4.07 -52.06 -23.25
N ILE A 67 2.85 -52.29 -23.76
CA ILE A 67 1.78 -51.28 -23.75
C ILE A 67 1.44 -50.86 -22.31
N PHE A 68 1.25 -51.82 -21.40
CA PHE A 68 0.96 -51.51 -19.99
C PHE A 68 2.12 -50.77 -19.29
N ARG A 69 3.39 -51.10 -19.61
CA ARG A 69 4.55 -50.34 -19.10
C ARG A 69 4.57 -48.90 -19.62
N CYS A 70 4.30 -48.69 -20.91
CA CYS A 70 4.24 -47.34 -21.48
C CYS A 70 3.07 -46.53 -20.91
N LEU A 71 1.91 -47.15 -20.74
CA LEU A 71 0.74 -46.53 -20.13
C LEU A 71 0.99 -46.18 -18.66
N PHE A 72 1.69 -47.04 -17.92
CA PHE A 72 2.14 -46.74 -16.56
C PHE A 72 3.12 -45.56 -16.52
N TYR A 73 4.11 -45.51 -17.41
CA TYR A 73 5.03 -44.37 -17.50
C TYR A 73 4.31 -43.07 -17.86
N LEU A 74 3.34 -43.11 -18.78
CA LEU A 74 2.50 -41.96 -19.12
C LEU A 74 1.66 -41.50 -17.93
N PHE A 75 1.08 -42.43 -17.17
CA PHE A 75 0.31 -42.12 -15.97
C PHE A 75 1.19 -41.46 -14.88
N VAL A 76 2.38 -42.01 -14.62
CA VAL A 76 3.34 -41.42 -13.68
C VAL A 76 3.80 -40.04 -14.16
N TRP A 77 4.04 -39.87 -15.45
CA TRP A 77 4.44 -38.58 -16.05
C TRP A 77 3.36 -37.50 -15.89
N VAL A 78 2.10 -37.85 -16.16
CA VAL A 78 0.95 -36.96 -15.95
C VAL A 78 0.77 -36.64 -14.47
N MET A 79 0.88 -37.62 -13.58
CA MET A 79 0.80 -37.40 -12.12
C MET A 79 1.92 -36.50 -11.61
N LEU A 80 3.16 -36.68 -12.09
CA LEU A 80 4.28 -35.82 -11.75
C LEU A 80 4.00 -34.37 -12.17
N PHE A 81 3.51 -34.17 -13.39
CA PHE A 81 3.17 -32.83 -13.89
C PHE A 81 1.87 -32.24 -13.32
N LEU A 82 1.06 -33.03 -12.60
CA LEU A 82 -0.07 -32.54 -11.82
C LEU A 82 0.36 -32.13 -10.41
N VAL A 83 1.17 -32.98 -9.75
CA VAL A 83 1.64 -32.76 -8.38
C VAL A 83 2.63 -31.61 -8.31
N VAL A 84 3.55 -31.50 -9.27
CA VAL A 84 4.61 -30.47 -9.25
C VAL A 84 4.04 -29.05 -9.31
N PRO A 85 3.18 -28.68 -10.29
CA PRO A 85 2.56 -27.35 -10.30
C PRO A 85 1.68 -27.09 -9.09
N VAL A 86 0.91 -28.08 -8.63
CA VAL A 86 0.06 -27.92 -7.44
C VAL A 86 0.90 -27.73 -6.17
N ALA A 87 2.03 -28.42 -6.04
CA ALA A 87 2.97 -28.26 -4.94
C ALA A 87 3.65 -26.89 -4.99
N PHE A 88 4.09 -26.43 -6.18
CA PHE A 88 4.67 -25.10 -6.35
C PHE A 88 3.65 -23.96 -6.15
N LEU A 89 2.38 -24.17 -6.53
CA LEU A 89 1.30 -23.21 -6.24
C LEU A 89 0.96 -23.14 -4.75
N ARG A 90 1.18 -24.22 -3.99
CA ARG A 90 0.98 -24.25 -2.53
C ARG A 90 2.21 -23.83 -1.72
N LEU A 91 3.39 -23.82 -2.33
CA LEU A 91 4.64 -23.40 -1.71
C LEU A 91 4.67 -21.86 -1.59
N LYS A 92 4.06 -21.33 -0.53
CA LYS A 92 4.10 -19.91 -0.16
C LYS A 92 5.49 -19.43 0.28
N ARG A 93 6.41 -20.35 0.56
CA ARG A 93 7.79 -20.08 1.02
C ARG A 93 8.73 -21.16 0.46
N PHE A 94 9.75 -20.76 -0.29
CA PHE A 94 10.82 -21.65 -0.77
C PHE A 94 12.11 -21.27 -0.05
N LYS A 95 12.55 -22.09 0.89
CA LYS A 95 13.76 -21.82 1.69
C LYS A 95 14.96 -22.49 1.01
N PHE A 96 15.63 -21.75 0.12
CA PHE A 96 16.93 -22.16 -0.43
C PHE A 96 17.97 -21.11 0.02
N PHE A 97 18.85 -21.51 0.93
CA PHE A 97 20.05 -20.77 1.36
C PHE A 97 19.91 -19.26 1.63
N ASN A 98 19.63 -18.89 2.90
CA ASN A 98 19.85 -17.58 3.54
C ASN A 98 19.48 -16.29 2.78
N VAL A 99 18.71 -16.36 1.69
CA VAL A 99 18.15 -15.20 0.99
C VAL A 99 16.64 -15.37 0.98
N GLU A 100 15.97 -14.67 1.89
CA GLU A 100 14.50 -14.60 1.93
C GLU A 100 14.01 -13.71 0.78
N PHE A 101 13.52 -14.33 -0.31
CA PHE A 101 12.81 -13.61 -1.37
C PHE A 101 11.29 -13.69 -1.10
N GLU A 102 10.75 -12.74 -0.34
CA GLU A 102 9.30 -12.52 -0.24
C GLU A 102 8.81 -11.79 -1.50
N VAL A 103 8.32 -12.54 -2.49
CA VAL A 103 7.76 -11.99 -3.74
C VAL A 103 6.44 -11.21 -3.52
N GLU A 104 5.75 -11.41 -2.39
CA GLU A 104 4.64 -10.56 -1.94
C GLU A 104 5.13 -9.29 -1.20
N GLY A 105 6.34 -9.32 -0.65
CA GLY A 105 6.97 -8.22 0.07
C GLY A 105 7.48 -7.13 -0.86
N GLU A 106 7.92 -7.45 -2.08
CA GLU A 106 8.41 -6.42 -3.02
C GLU A 106 7.32 -5.44 -3.41
N ARG A 107 6.11 -5.88 -3.77
CA ARG A 107 5.03 -4.94 -4.17
C ARG A 107 4.53 -4.13 -3.00
N ALA A 108 4.35 -4.74 -1.83
CA ALA A 108 3.93 -4.04 -0.62
C ALA A 108 5.02 -3.08 -0.10
N ALA A 109 6.30 -3.46 -0.19
CA ALA A 109 7.44 -2.62 0.18
C ALA A 109 7.65 -1.50 -0.84
N ILE A 110 7.52 -1.76 -2.14
CA ILE A 110 7.55 -0.73 -3.19
C ILE A 110 6.38 0.23 -2.99
N GLN A 111 5.17 -0.27 -2.74
CA GLN A 111 4.02 0.60 -2.48
C GLN A 111 4.19 1.41 -1.19
N ARG A 112 4.72 0.81 -0.12
CA ARG A 112 5.07 1.55 1.11
C ARG A 112 6.19 2.56 0.89
N ALA A 113 7.18 2.25 0.07
CA ALA A 113 8.25 3.17 -0.30
C ALA A 113 7.68 4.33 -1.11
N ILE A 114 6.84 4.06 -2.12
CA ILE A 114 6.15 5.08 -2.93
C ILE A 114 5.27 5.96 -2.03
N ILE A 115 4.50 5.37 -1.11
CA ILE A 115 3.66 6.13 -0.16
C ILE A 115 4.54 7.00 0.72
N THR A 116 5.60 6.46 1.32
CA THR A 116 6.53 7.21 2.17
C THR A 116 7.21 8.34 1.39
N THR A 117 7.69 8.09 0.17
CA THR A 117 8.30 9.11 -0.70
C THR A 117 7.30 10.20 -1.07
N SER A 118 6.07 9.83 -1.40
CA SER A 118 5.02 10.80 -1.76
C SER A 118 4.62 11.66 -0.56
N LYS A 119 4.51 11.05 0.63
CA LYS A 119 4.25 11.76 1.88
C LYS A 119 5.43 12.68 2.26
N ALA A 120 6.68 12.27 1.98
CA ALA A 120 7.86 13.11 2.14
C ALA A 120 7.87 14.29 1.15
N SER A 121 7.46 14.07 -0.11
CA SER A 121 7.29 15.14 -1.09
C SER A 121 6.21 16.14 -0.67
N LEU A 122 5.12 15.69 -0.04
CA LEU A 122 4.14 16.59 0.55
C LEU A 122 4.75 17.43 1.69
N MET A 123 5.58 16.84 2.55
CA MET A 123 6.29 17.60 3.59
C MET A 123 7.25 18.63 2.99
N GLU A 124 7.95 18.28 1.91
CA GLU A 124 8.81 19.20 1.16
C GLU A 124 8.01 20.34 0.54
N TYR A 125 6.84 20.06 -0.04
CA TYR A 125 5.93 21.10 -0.54
C TYR A 125 5.52 22.07 0.57
N LEU A 126 5.15 21.54 1.74
CA LEU A 126 4.74 22.35 2.89
C LEU A 126 5.90 23.21 3.44
N THR A 127 7.13 22.71 3.45
CA THR A 127 8.29 23.49 3.92
C THR A 127 8.94 24.33 2.83
N GLY A 128 8.51 24.14 1.58
CA GLY A 128 9.10 24.74 0.40
C GLY A 128 8.61 26.15 0.12
N ARG A 129 9.12 26.69 -0.99
CA ARG A 129 8.79 28.04 -1.47
C ARG A 129 7.32 28.15 -1.90
N ASP A 130 6.71 27.05 -2.33
CA ASP A 130 5.34 27.05 -2.82
C ASP A 130 4.34 27.38 -1.71
N ALA A 131 4.50 26.79 -0.52
CA ALA A 131 3.70 27.13 0.65
C ALA A 131 3.83 28.61 1.02
N PHE A 132 5.05 29.17 0.96
CA PHE A 132 5.29 30.59 1.21
C PHE A 132 4.58 31.49 0.18
N ILE A 133 4.66 31.16 -1.11
CA ILE A 133 3.98 31.90 -2.19
C ILE A 133 2.46 31.87 -1.97
N LYS A 134 1.89 30.72 -1.57
CA LYS A 134 0.47 30.61 -1.24
C LYS A 134 0.09 31.42 0.00
N THR A 135 0.93 31.43 1.04
CA THR A 135 0.74 32.30 2.21
C THR A 135 0.69 33.77 1.78
N LEU A 136 1.62 34.21 0.92
CA LEU A 136 1.62 35.57 0.37
C LEU A 136 0.37 35.87 -0.47
N GLY A 137 -0.12 34.88 -1.23
CA GLY A 137 -1.35 34.99 -2.01
C GLY A 137 -2.62 35.16 -1.17
N CYS A 138 -2.59 34.80 0.12
CA CYS A 138 -3.69 34.99 1.07
C CYS A 138 -3.72 36.40 1.68
N MET A 139 -2.78 37.27 1.32
CA MET A 139 -2.66 38.61 1.86
C MET A 139 -3.74 39.53 1.32
N HIS A 140 -4.55 40.10 2.23
CA HIS A 140 -5.58 41.08 1.92
C HIS A 140 -5.11 42.47 2.39
N GLY A 141 -4.54 43.25 1.47
CA GLY A 141 -3.88 44.51 1.83
C GLY A 141 -2.54 44.25 2.55
N ASN A 142 -2.45 44.66 3.82
CA ASN A 142 -1.25 44.49 4.66
C ASN A 142 -1.46 43.47 5.80
N VAL A 143 -2.56 42.71 5.79
CA VAL A 143 -2.92 41.78 6.87
C VAL A 143 -3.06 40.37 6.32
N ILE A 144 -2.53 39.39 7.05
CA ILE A 144 -2.68 37.96 6.77
C ILE A 144 -3.30 37.29 7.99
N THR A 145 -4.39 36.56 7.80
CA THR A 145 -5.05 35.80 8.86
C THR A 145 -4.59 34.34 8.82
N PHE A 146 -4.17 33.82 9.97
CA PHE A 146 -3.68 32.43 10.08
C PHE A 146 -4.70 31.41 9.56
N THR A 147 -5.98 31.55 9.95
CA THR A 147 -7.03 30.60 9.55
C THR A 147 -7.23 30.56 8.03
N ASP A 148 -7.10 31.67 7.33
CA ASP A 148 -7.29 31.72 5.88
C ASP A 148 -6.19 30.95 5.16
N VAL A 149 -4.93 31.18 5.57
CA VAL A 149 -3.77 30.43 5.06
C VAL A 149 -3.92 28.94 5.40
N LEU A 150 -4.34 28.63 6.63
CA LEU A 150 -4.54 27.27 7.08
C LEU A 150 -5.60 26.54 6.22
N ARG A 151 -6.74 27.17 5.92
CA ARG A 151 -7.78 26.58 5.08
C ARG A 151 -7.27 26.29 3.66
N VAL A 152 -6.54 27.23 3.05
CA VAL A 152 -5.97 27.05 1.71
C VAL A 152 -4.99 25.88 1.67
N LEU A 153 -4.06 25.81 2.62
CA LEU A 153 -3.08 24.73 2.65
C LEU A 153 -3.69 23.38 3.08
N LEU A 154 -4.74 23.38 3.90
CA LEU A 154 -5.46 22.14 4.23
C LEU A 154 -6.22 21.60 3.01
N ASP A 155 -6.77 22.45 2.15
CA ASP A 155 -7.40 22.03 0.89
C ASP A 155 -6.38 21.40 -0.07
N ASP A 156 -5.17 21.96 -0.14
CA ASP A 156 -4.05 21.36 -0.88
C ASP A 156 -3.69 19.97 -0.34
N ILE A 157 -3.58 19.82 0.98
CA ILE A 157 -3.27 18.54 1.61
C ILE A 157 -4.39 17.54 1.30
N GLN A 158 -5.67 17.96 1.40
CA GLN A 158 -6.80 17.08 1.07
C GLN A 158 -6.75 16.62 -0.38
N THR A 159 -6.46 17.52 -1.30
CA THR A 159 -6.29 17.22 -2.73
C THR A 159 -5.11 16.29 -2.97
N ALA A 160 -3.95 16.56 -2.37
CA ALA A 160 -2.78 15.70 -2.49
C ALA A 160 -3.04 14.29 -1.96
N TYR A 161 -3.74 14.15 -0.82
CA TYR A 161 -4.05 12.85 -0.27
C TYR A 161 -5.07 12.07 -1.10
N ARG A 162 -6.09 12.74 -1.63
CA ARG A 162 -7.06 12.13 -2.53
C ARG A 162 -6.37 11.65 -3.82
N ASP A 163 -5.58 12.51 -4.44
CA ASP A 163 -5.04 12.25 -5.77
C ASP A 163 -3.85 11.26 -5.73
N THR A 164 -3.07 11.25 -4.64
CA THR A 164 -1.86 10.43 -4.52
C THR A 164 -2.09 9.11 -3.77
N PHE A 165 -2.99 9.09 -2.79
CA PHE A 165 -3.22 7.93 -1.91
C PHE A 165 -4.61 7.33 -2.02
N ASP A 166 -5.47 7.87 -2.90
CA ASP A 166 -6.91 7.52 -2.96
C ASP A 166 -7.57 7.64 -1.57
N ALA A 167 -7.08 8.59 -0.76
CA ALA A 167 -7.44 8.74 0.63
C ALA A 167 -8.24 10.04 0.82
N GLY A 168 -9.56 9.90 0.93
CA GLY A 168 -10.44 11.00 1.29
C GLY A 168 -10.56 11.18 2.80
N PHE A 169 -10.51 12.43 3.27
CA PHE A 169 -10.88 12.81 4.63
C PHE A 169 -11.64 14.13 4.63
N THR A 170 -12.42 14.39 5.67
CA THR A 170 -13.09 15.67 5.91
C THR A 170 -12.27 16.51 6.89
N ILE A 171 -12.22 17.81 6.65
CA ILE A 171 -11.50 18.79 7.48
C ILE A 171 -12.51 19.59 8.28
N GLU A 172 -12.27 19.73 9.57
CA GLU A 172 -12.99 20.64 10.46
C GLU A 172 -11.97 21.49 11.22
N VAL A 173 -12.17 22.82 11.23
CA VAL A 173 -11.31 23.78 11.92
C VAL A 173 -12.18 24.56 12.91
N TYR A 174 -11.75 24.60 14.17
CA TYR A 174 -12.42 25.32 15.25
C TYR A 174 -11.46 26.35 15.85
N GLU A 175 -11.95 27.56 16.05
CA GLU A 175 -11.23 28.67 16.68
C GLU A 175 -11.74 28.80 18.12
N ASP A 176 -10.83 28.77 19.08
CA ASP A 176 -11.10 28.97 20.52
C ASP A 176 -12.18 28.06 21.15
N GLU A 177 -12.62 27.04 20.43
CA GLU A 177 -13.63 26.07 20.87
C GLU A 177 -13.13 24.64 20.66
N VAL A 178 -13.38 23.77 21.66
CA VAL A 178 -13.12 22.34 21.54
C VAL A 178 -14.44 21.58 21.58
N PRO A 179 -14.91 21.03 20.45
CA PRO A 179 -16.09 20.19 20.42
C PRO A 179 -15.96 19.00 21.38
N PRO A 180 -17.03 18.60 22.08
CA PRO A 180 -16.98 17.49 23.05
C PRO A 180 -16.45 16.18 22.46
N LYS A 181 -16.71 15.93 21.17
CA LYS A 181 -16.22 14.76 20.42
C LYS A 181 -14.70 14.68 20.31
N TYR A 182 -13.99 15.79 20.45
CA TYR A 182 -12.54 15.87 20.32
C TYR A 182 -11.82 16.19 21.63
N LEU A 183 -12.54 16.43 22.74
CA LEU A 183 -11.98 16.90 24.01
C LEU A 183 -10.74 16.11 24.47
N ARG A 184 -10.85 14.77 24.52
CA ARG A 184 -9.73 13.91 24.94
C ARG A 184 -8.54 13.96 23.98
N MET A 185 -8.81 14.00 22.68
CA MET A 185 -7.76 14.05 21.65
C MET A 185 -7.08 15.41 21.63
N ALA A 186 -7.84 16.49 21.79
CA ALA A 186 -7.36 17.85 21.90
C ALA A 186 -6.46 18.02 23.14
N GLN A 187 -6.87 17.49 24.29
CA GLN A 187 -6.07 17.51 25.51
C GLN A 187 -4.76 16.74 25.34
N HIS A 188 -4.81 15.52 24.81
CA HIS A 188 -3.60 14.75 24.52
C HIS A 188 -2.68 15.49 23.53
N SER A 189 -3.24 16.13 22.50
CA SER A 189 -2.47 16.92 21.54
C SER A 189 -1.80 18.12 22.20
N LYS A 190 -2.53 18.83 23.07
CA LYS A 190 -2.02 19.97 23.85
C LYS A 190 -0.86 19.57 24.78
N GLU A 191 -0.97 18.43 25.45
CA GLU A 191 0.06 17.93 26.37
C GLU A 191 1.31 17.42 25.65
N THR A 192 1.14 16.78 24.48
CA THR A 192 2.25 16.15 23.74
C THR A 192 2.87 17.05 22.67
N GLY A 193 2.20 18.14 22.28
CA GLY A 193 2.60 18.99 21.16
C GLY A 193 2.52 18.30 19.79
N GLN A 194 1.88 17.14 19.70
CA GLN A 194 1.76 16.34 18.48
C GLN A 194 0.29 16.07 18.15
N SER A 195 -0.01 15.63 16.92
CA SER A 195 -1.37 15.21 16.59
C SER A 195 -1.77 13.96 17.39
N ALA A 196 -3.00 13.96 17.90
CA ALA A 196 -3.62 12.79 18.49
C ALA A 196 -4.31 11.97 17.40
N LEU A 197 -4.02 10.66 17.34
CA LEU A 197 -4.59 9.73 16.37
C LEU A 197 -5.60 8.81 17.05
N TRP A 198 -6.73 8.58 16.39
CA TRP A 198 -7.70 7.56 16.78
C TRP A 198 -8.16 6.82 15.54
N ASN A 199 -7.68 5.60 15.36
CA ASN A 199 -8.13 4.72 14.29
C ASN A 199 -9.18 3.74 14.83
N LYS A 200 -10.22 3.48 14.06
CA LYS A 200 -11.22 2.47 14.40
C LYS A 200 -10.59 1.07 14.39
N PRO A 201 -11.01 0.16 15.29
CA PRO A 201 -10.52 -1.21 15.27
C PRO A 201 -10.98 -1.92 13.98
N GLU A 202 -10.26 -2.97 13.56
CA GLU A 202 -10.57 -3.72 12.32
C GLU A 202 -12.01 -4.25 12.28
N ASN A 203 -12.57 -4.62 13.43
CA ASN A 203 -13.95 -5.07 13.59
C ASN A 203 -14.90 -3.96 14.09
N GLY A 204 -14.52 -2.69 13.90
CA GLY A 204 -15.28 -1.52 14.33
C GLY A 204 -16.55 -1.30 13.51
N HIS A 205 -17.45 -0.46 14.04
CA HIS A 205 -18.69 -0.12 13.35
C HIS A 205 -18.38 0.61 12.02
N PRO A 206 -19.07 0.30 10.90
CA PRO A 206 -18.78 0.93 9.59
C PRO A 206 -18.85 2.45 9.59
N PHE A 207 -19.80 3.02 10.35
CA PHE A 207 -19.97 4.48 10.51
C PHE A 207 -18.99 5.15 11.50
N GLN A 208 -18.08 4.40 12.11
CA GLN A 208 -17.00 5.03 12.86
C GLN A 208 -15.91 5.51 11.89
N THR A 209 -15.43 6.73 12.12
CA THR A 209 -14.38 7.37 11.34
C THR A 209 -13.05 7.30 12.07
N ASN A 210 -11.97 7.00 11.35
CA ASN A 210 -10.63 7.33 11.82
C ASN A 210 -10.51 8.85 11.99
N LYS A 211 -9.82 9.31 13.02
CA LYS A 211 -9.71 10.73 13.38
C LYS A 211 -8.26 11.09 13.67
N MET A 212 -7.86 12.27 13.23
CA MET A 212 -6.62 12.91 13.63
C MET A 212 -6.95 14.33 14.10
N VAL A 213 -6.48 14.71 15.29
CA VAL A 213 -6.77 16.02 15.89
C VAL A 213 -5.47 16.67 16.34
N TYR A 214 -5.31 17.95 16.00
CA TYR A 214 -4.18 18.77 16.44
C TYR A 214 -4.65 20.05 17.11
N TYR A 215 -4.11 20.32 18.29
CA TYR A 215 -4.31 21.55 19.05
C TYR A 215 -3.10 22.46 18.83
N TYR A 216 -3.34 23.64 18.25
CA TYR A 216 -2.30 24.62 18.01
C TYR A 216 -2.52 25.88 18.86
N PRO A 217 -1.63 26.21 19.79
CA PRO A 217 -1.69 27.46 20.53
C PRO A 217 -1.23 28.62 19.62
N LEU A 218 -2.12 29.58 19.35
CA LEU A 218 -1.79 30.77 18.57
C LEU A 218 -1.29 31.90 19.48
N SER A 219 -1.89 32.04 20.67
CA SER A 219 -1.43 32.92 21.75
C SER A 219 -1.75 32.30 23.11
N ASP A 220 -1.45 33.01 24.21
CA ASP A 220 -1.79 32.55 25.57
C ASP A 220 -3.29 32.30 25.77
N THR A 221 -4.14 33.01 25.02
CA THR A 221 -5.59 32.94 25.14
C THR A 221 -6.30 32.37 23.92
N SER A 222 -5.61 32.28 22.77
CA SER A 222 -6.21 31.83 21.51
C SER A 222 -5.57 30.55 20.98
N PHE A 223 -6.38 29.67 20.42
CA PHE A 223 -5.94 28.42 19.84
C PHE A 223 -6.80 28.00 18.65
N ILE A 224 -6.22 27.15 17.81
CA ILE A 224 -6.92 26.53 16.69
C ILE A 224 -6.89 25.02 16.88
N LEU A 225 -8.06 24.40 16.80
CA LEU A 225 -8.21 22.95 16.75
C LEU A 225 -8.47 22.52 15.31
N THR A 226 -7.57 21.72 14.75
CA THR A 226 -7.74 21.11 13.43
C THR A 226 -8.08 19.64 13.58
N ALA A 227 -9.18 19.19 13.01
CA ALA A 227 -9.61 17.79 13.04
C ALA A 227 -9.80 17.25 11.62
N LEU A 228 -9.15 16.12 11.34
CA LEU A 228 -9.34 15.34 10.11
C LEU A 228 -10.11 14.06 10.46
N SER A 229 -11.09 13.70 9.63
CA SER A 229 -11.87 12.46 9.80
C SER A 229 -11.98 11.68 8.50
N SER A 230 -11.75 10.37 8.53
CA SER A 230 -11.90 9.49 7.35
C SER A 230 -12.66 8.21 7.68
N TYR A 231 -13.55 7.78 6.79
CA TYR A 231 -14.26 6.49 6.92
C TYR A 231 -13.45 5.30 6.41
N ALA A 232 -12.56 5.54 5.45
CA ALA A 232 -11.83 4.50 4.72
C ALA A 232 -10.38 4.38 5.18
N THR A 233 -9.69 5.51 5.37
CA THR A 233 -8.24 5.54 5.55
C THR A 233 -7.88 5.67 7.02
N GLN A 234 -6.94 4.84 7.48
CA GLN A 234 -6.33 4.95 8.81
C GLN A 234 -5.18 5.96 8.77
N PHE A 235 -5.05 6.77 9.82
CA PHE A 235 -3.93 7.70 9.96
C PHE A 235 -2.73 6.96 10.55
N ASP A 236 -1.56 7.08 9.93
CA ASP A 236 -0.34 6.42 10.37
C ASP A 236 0.57 7.35 11.20
N ALA A 237 1.71 6.83 11.63
CA ALA A 237 2.68 7.59 12.40
C ALA A 237 3.28 8.78 11.63
N PHE A 238 3.29 8.73 10.29
CA PHE A 238 3.78 9.83 9.46
C PHE A 238 2.77 10.98 9.46
N ASP A 239 1.48 10.65 9.30
CA ASP A 239 0.39 11.64 9.28
C ASP A 239 0.37 12.48 10.57
N LYS A 240 0.79 11.89 11.69
CA LYS A 240 0.92 12.56 12.99
C LYS A 240 1.70 13.88 12.93
N HIS A 241 2.69 13.97 12.03
CA HIS A 241 3.59 15.11 11.90
C HIS A 241 3.14 16.16 10.89
N VAL A 242 2.15 15.86 10.05
CA VAL A 242 1.71 16.77 8.98
C VAL A 242 1.06 18.04 9.54
N LEU A 243 0.09 17.90 10.45
CA LEU A 243 -0.59 19.08 11.03
C LEU A 243 0.35 19.96 11.87
N PRO A 244 1.20 19.43 12.77
CA PRO A 244 2.16 20.25 13.51
C PRO A 244 3.12 20.97 12.58
N LEU A 245 3.62 20.30 11.54
CA LEU A 245 4.50 20.90 10.55
C LEU A 245 3.80 22.06 9.82
N LEU A 246 2.59 21.82 9.32
CA LEU A 246 1.79 22.80 8.61
C LEU A 246 1.57 24.08 9.44
N HIS A 247 1.09 23.93 10.68
CA HIS A 247 0.83 25.08 11.55
C HIS A 247 2.10 25.88 11.85
N ASN A 248 3.23 25.19 12.08
CA ASN A 248 4.52 25.84 12.30
C ASN A 248 5.04 26.57 11.06
N VAL A 249 4.87 25.99 9.86
CA VAL A 249 5.22 26.65 8.60
C VAL A 249 4.39 27.92 8.41
N ILE A 250 3.08 27.84 8.62
CA ILE A 250 2.19 29.01 8.47
C ILE A 250 2.61 30.12 9.40
N SER A 251 2.83 29.81 10.69
CA SER A 251 3.26 30.79 11.68
C SER A 251 4.58 31.47 11.27
N LYS A 252 5.59 30.70 10.86
CA LYS A 252 6.87 31.25 10.39
C LYS A 252 6.74 32.09 9.12
N ASN A 253 5.90 31.67 8.18
CA ASN A 253 5.69 32.39 6.94
C ASN A 253 4.97 33.72 7.20
N ILE A 254 3.94 33.74 8.04
CA ILE A 254 3.23 34.95 8.43
C ILE A 254 4.19 35.92 9.13
N GLU A 255 4.95 35.45 10.13
CA GLU A 255 5.94 36.27 10.82
C GLU A 255 6.97 36.87 9.83
N SER A 256 7.46 36.06 8.89
CA SER A 256 8.41 36.51 7.86
C SER A 256 7.82 37.57 6.94
N ILE A 257 6.54 37.43 6.56
CA ILE A 257 5.86 38.40 5.70
C ILE A 257 5.56 39.69 6.47
N GLU A 258 5.11 39.61 7.72
CA GLU A 258 4.88 40.77 8.58
C GLU A 258 6.17 41.59 8.74
N LEU A 259 7.30 40.93 9.02
CA LEU A 259 8.61 41.59 9.09
C LEU A 259 9.00 42.27 7.77
N MET A 260 8.73 41.63 6.64
CA MET A 260 8.99 42.20 5.31
C MET A 260 8.11 43.43 5.03
N VAL A 261 6.84 43.39 5.41
CA VAL A 261 5.90 44.53 5.27
C VAL A 261 6.35 45.70 6.16
N VAL A 262 6.77 45.44 7.41
CA VAL A 262 7.30 46.47 8.32
C VAL A 262 8.57 47.10 7.76
N ALA A 263 9.49 46.30 7.21
CA ALA A 263 10.74 46.80 6.64
C ALA A 263 10.54 47.66 5.38
N THR A 264 9.49 47.38 4.59
CA THR A 264 9.20 48.06 3.32
C THR A 264 8.29 49.29 3.47
N ASN A 265 7.57 49.43 4.59
CA ASN A 265 6.71 50.58 4.91
C ASN A 265 7.08 51.25 6.26
N PRO A 266 8.25 51.90 6.39
CA PRO A 266 8.68 52.54 7.65
C PRO A 266 7.84 53.77 8.07
N GLN A 267 6.99 54.31 7.18
CA GLN A 267 6.23 55.55 7.44
C GLN A 267 5.03 55.41 8.39
N ASN A 268 4.53 54.20 8.68
CA ASN A 268 3.42 54.02 9.63
C ASN A 268 3.86 54.05 11.11
N SER A 269 5.16 54.07 11.39
CA SER A 269 5.71 54.00 12.75
C SER A 269 6.10 55.37 13.32
N GLN A 270 5.93 56.46 12.56
CA GLN A 270 6.37 57.81 12.92
C GLN A 270 5.23 58.83 12.77
N ASN A 271 4.17 58.68 13.56
CA ASN A 271 3.40 59.85 14.01
C ASN A 271 3.78 60.09 15.48
N PRO A 272 4.75 60.96 15.79
CA PRO A 272 4.97 61.38 17.17
C PRO A 272 3.69 62.08 17.68
N PRO A 273 3.32 61.90 18.96
CA PRO A 273 2.26 62.71 19.56
C PRO A 273 2.66 64.18 19.43
N ASN A 274 1.75 65.01 18.90
CA ASN A 274 1.93 66.46 18.88
C ASN A 274 2.41 66.92 20.27
N PRO A 275 3.52 67.66 20.37
CA PRO A 275 3.94 68.20 21.65
C PRO A 275 2.84 69.12 22.19
N PRO A 276 2.57 69.11 23.51
CA PRO A 276 1.61 70.02 24.10
C PRO A 276 2.07 71.46 23.84
N ASN A 277 1.15 72.29 23.35
CA ASN A 277 1.41 73.72 23.13
C ASN A 277 2.01 74.35 24.41
N PRO A 278 3.06 75.18 24.28
CA PRO A 278 3.67 75.83 25.43
C PRO A 278 2.65 76.78 26.08
N PRO A 279 2.64 76.88 27.42
CA PRO A 279 1.78 77.84 28.11
C PRO A 279 2.22 79.26 27.75
N ASP A 280 1.26 80.10 27.37
CA ASP A 280 1.44 81.52 27.11
C ASP A 280 2.10 82.20 28.31
N ALA A 281 3.41 82.41 28.20
CA ALA A 281 4.18 83.27 29.08
C ALA A 281 3.89 84.73 28.72
N ARG A 282 2.78 85.27 29.23
CA ARG A 282 2.65 86.71 29.47
C ARG A 282 2.79 86.98 30.96
N GLY A 283 4.05 87.17 31.35
CA GLY A 283 4.41 87.89 32.57
C GLY A 283 3.80 89.29 32.56
N GLY A 284 3.31 89.70 33.73
CA GLY A 284 2.55 90.93 33.92
C GLY A 284 3.38 92.22 33.90
N THR A 285 2.70 93.33 34.17
CA THR A 285 3.10 94.35 35.16
C THR A 285 2.06 95.46 35.26
N ARG A 286 1.85 95.88 36.51
CA ARG A 286 1.16 97.08 37.04
C ARG A 286 -0.36 97.10 37.08
#